data_AF-A0A958SFD7-F1
#
_entry.id   AF-A0A958SFD7-F1
#
_cell.length_a   1.000
_cell.length_b   1.000
_cell.length_c   1.000
_cell.angle_alpha   90.00
_cell.angle_beta   90.00
_cell.angle_gamma   90.00
#
_symmetry.space_group_name_H-M   'P 1'
#
loop_
_entity.id
_entity.type
_entity.pdbx_description
1 polymer ?
#
loop_
_entity_poly.entity_id
_entity_poly.type
_entity_poly.pdbx_seq_one_letter_code
_entity_poly.pdbx_strand_id
1 'polypeptide(L)' 'FGGKGMYGDHVFRAVFESREEYSGITIHYVSEHYDEGEILVQERFKIESGDTLDTIKTKTQELEKNFYPVVIQKICSS' A
#
# COMPACT_ATOMS: atom_id res chain seq x y z
N PHE A 1 1.71 7.92 -1.18
CA PHE A 1 1.18 8.32 -2.50
C PHE A 1 -0.31 8.03 -2.52
N GLY A 2 -1.13 8.98 -2.95
CA GLY A 2 -2.58 8.89 -2.77
C GLY A 2 -3.34 10.01 -3.47
N GLY A 3 -4.67 9.91 -3.52
CA GLY A 3 -5.56 10.88 -4.15
C GLY A 3 -5.95 10.56 -5.61
N LYS A 4 -6.69 11.50 -6.22
CA LYS A 4 -7.28 11.33 -7.55
C LYS A 4 -6.22 11.01 -8.61
N GLY A 5 -6.32 9.84 -9.24
CA GLY A 5 -5.41 9.38 -10.31
C GLY A 5 -4.29 8.44 -9.83
N MET A 6 -4.19 8.17 -8.53
CA MET A 6 -3.14 7.32 -7.95
C MET A 6 -3.60 5.87 -7.77
N TYR A 7 -3.93 5.19 -8.87
CA TYR A 7 -4.39 3.80 -8.86
C TYR A 7 -3.69 2.95 -9.93
N GLY A 8 -3.65 1.62 -9.70
CA GLY A 8 -3.01 0.69 -10.61
C GLY A 8 -1.52 1.01 -10.81
N ASP A 9 -1.04 0.92 -12.06
CA ASP A 9 0.39 1.14 -12.35
C ASP A 9 0.86 2.59 -12.10
N HIS A 10 -0.06 3.56 -12.01
CA HIS A 10 0.29 4.96 -11.74
C HIS A 10 0.89 5.16 -10.34
N VAL A 11 0.39 4.45 -9.33
CA VAL A 11 0.93 4.57 -7.96
C VAL A 11 2.32 3.95 -7.87
N PHE A 12 2.51 2.78 -8.49
CA PHE A 12 3.81 2.11 -8.50
C PHE A 12 4.85 2.93 -9.25
N ARG A 13 4.46 3.57 -10.36
CA ARG A 13 5.37 4.42 -11.13
C ARG A 13 5.80 5.64 -10.35
N ALA A 14 4.89 6.28 -9.63
CA ALA A 14 5.24 7.42 -8.77
C ALA A 14 6.19 7.03 -7.63
N VAL A 15 5.99 5.86 -7.01
CA VAL A 15 6.91 5.31 -6.00
C VAL A 15 8.29 5.03 -6.59
N PHE A 16 8.34 4.44 -7.78
CA PHE A 16 9.60 4.15 -8.44
C PHE A 16 10.34 5.44 -8.84
N GLU A 17 9.61 6.45 -9.33
CA GLU A 17 10.18 7.75 -9.72
C GLU A 17 10.56 8.62 -8.51
N SER A 18 9.95 8.43 -7.33
CA SER A 18 10.26 9.20 -6.12
C SER A 18 11.62 8.88 -5.50
N ARG A 19 12.20 7.70 -5.83
CA ARG A 19 13.46 7.18 -5.27
C ARG A 19 13.44 7.07 -3.74
N GLU A 20 12.27 6.84 -3.16
CA GLU A 20 12.18 6.58 -1.72
C GLU A 20 12.80 5.23 -1.36
N GLU A 21 13.39 5.14 -0.15
CA GLU A 21 14.02 3.90 0.35
C GLU A 21 12.98 2.87 0.81
N TYR A 22 11.74 3.31 1.06
CA TYR A 22 10.66 2.46 1.57
C TYR A 22 9.38 2.68 0.77
N SER A 23 8.66 1.58 0.57
CA SER A 23 7.27 1.58 0.10
C SER A 23 6.44 0.67 1.00
N GLY A 24 5.14 0.60 0.79
CA GLY A 24 4.27 -0.13 1.71
C GLY A 24 2.81 -0.12 1.33
N ILE A 25 1.99 -0.57 2.29
CA ILE A 25 0.54 -0.57 2.22
C ILE A 25 -0.04 0.15 3.42
N THR A 26 -1.19 0.76 3.21
CA THR A 26 -2.04 1.29 4.28
C THR A 26 -3.43 0.72 4.08
N ILE A 27 -3.99 0.12 5.12
CA ILE A 27 -5.40 -0.29 5.16
C ILE A 27 -6.08 0.66 6.13
N HIS A 28 -7.11 1.35 5.68
CA HIS A 28 -7.85 2.34 6.45
C HIS A 28 -9.35 2.25 6.14
N TYR A 29 -10.18 2.79 7.03
CA TYR A 29 -11.61 2.97 6.74
C TYR A 29 -11.83 4.00 5.63
N VAL A 30 -12.93 3.89 4.90
CA VAL A 30 -13.30 4.91 3.90
C VAL A 30 -13.83 6.14 4.62
N SER A 31 -13.38 7.33 4.21
CA SER A 31 -13.88 8.63 4.68
C SER A 31 -14.28 9.51 3.50
N GLU A 32 -14.86 10.68 3.77
CA GLU A 32 -15.19 11.68 2.75
C GLU A 32 -13.94 12.31 2.10
N HIS A 33 -12.79 12.20 2.77
CA HIS A 33 -11.49 12.68 2.30
C HIS A 33 -10.64 11.51 1.79
N TYR A 34 -9.94 11.72 0.67
CA TYR A 34 -9.11 10.70 0.05
C TYR A 34 -7.94 10.32 0.96
N ASP A 35 -7.78 9.02 1.22
CA ASP A 35 -6.68 8.44 1.99
C ASP A 35 -6.53 8.98 3.43
N GLU A 36 -7.59 9.57 3.98
CA GLU A 36 -7.62 10.21 5.32
C GLU A 36 -8.52 9.50 6.33
N GLY A 37 -9.06 8.32 6.00
CA GLY A 37 -9.82 7.55 6.98
C GLY A 37 -8.92 6.94 8.05
N GLU A 38 -9.53 6.50 9.15
CA GLU A 38 -8.81 5.91 10.28
C GLU A 38 -7.99 4.70 9.82
N ILE A 39 -6.68 4.74 10.13
CA ILE A 39 -5.72 3.72 9.73
C ILE A 39 -5.87 2.49 10.62
N LEU A 40 -6.11 1.35 10.00
CA LEU A 40 -6.19 0.05 10.65
C LEU A 40 -4.84 -0.66 10.66
N VAL A 41 -4.10 -0.58 9.56
CA VAL A 41 -2.76 -1.17 9.38
C VAL A 41 -1.93 -0.29 8.48
N GLN A 42 -0.66 -0.13 8.83
CA GLN A 42 0.34 0.50 7.98
C GLN A 42 1.62 -0.32 8.05
N GLU A 43 2.04 -0.86 6.91
CA GLU A 43 3.18 -1.76 6.81
C GLU A 43 4.08 -1.33 5.67
N ARG A 44 5.39 -1.58 5.80
CA ARG A 44 6.39 -1.13 4.82
C ARG A 44 7.45 -2.18 4.54
N PHE A 45 8.00 -2.10 3.34
CA PHE A 45 9.17 -2.87 2.91
C PHE A 45 10.24 -1.93 2.37
N LYS A 46 11.50 -2.39 2.43
CA LYS A 46 12.63 -1.68 1.86
C LYS A 46 12.67 -1.88 0.34
N ILE A 47 12.84 -0.79 -0.40
CA ILE A 47 13.14 -0.82 -1.83
C ILE A 47 14.64 -1.05 -1.97
N GLU A 48 15.01 -2.19 -2.54
CA GLU A 48 16.40 -2.53 -2.79
C GLU A 48 16.88 -1.91 -4.10
N SER A 49 18.18 -1.63 -4.22
CA SER A 49 18.76 -0.93 -5.39
C SER A 49 18.58 -1.66 -6.73
N GLY A 50 18.21 -2.94 -6.71
CA GLY A 50 17.89 -3.74 -7.91
C GLY A 50 16.40 -3.95 -8.15
N ASP A 51 15.52 -3.40 -7.30
CA ASP A 51 14.08 -3.57 -7.46
C ASP A 51 13.59 -2.84 -8.72
N THR A 52 12.80 -3.55 -9.52
CA THR A 52 12.08 -2.95 -10.65
C THR A 52 10.67 -2.55 -10.21
N LEU A 53 9.96 -1.83 -11.09
CA LEU A 53 8.55 -1.52 -10.89
C LEU A 53 7.72 -2.78 -10.57
N ASP A 54 7.97 -3.88 -11.28
CA ASP A 54 7.30 -5.16 -11.07
C ASP A 54 7.66 -5.79 -9.72
N THR A 55 8.91 -5.64 -9.28
CA THR A 55 9.34 -6.11 -7.95
C THR A 55 8.62 -5.33 -6.84
N ILE A 56 8.56 -4.00 -6.96
CA ILE A 56 7.84 -3.15 -6.00
C ILE A 56 6.35 -3.55 -5.97
N LYS A 57 5.73 -3.73 -7.14
CA LYS A 57 4.33 -4.16 -7.24
C LYS A 57 4.10 -5.53 -6.59
N THR A 58 5.00 -6.48 -6.81
CA THR A 58 4.92 -7.83 -6.23
C THR A 58 5.03 -7.76 -4.71
N LYS A 59 6.01 -7.03 -4.16
CA LYS A 59 6.18 -6.84 -2.71
C LYS A 59 4.96 -6.17 -2.07
N THR A 60 4.38 -5.16 -2.73
CA THR A 60 3.13 -4.54 -2.27
C THR A 60 1.99 -5.56 -2.23
N GLN A 61 1.78 -6.31 -3.31
CA GLN A 61 0.70 -7.32 -3.37
C GLN A 61 0.87 -8.46 -2.36
N GLU A 62 2.11 -8.84 -2.04
CA GLU A 62 2.40 -9.81 -0.99
C GLU A 62 1.99 -9.28 0.39
N LEU A 63 2.31 -8.02 0.70
CA LEU A 63 1.82 -7.39 1.93
C LEU A 63 0.29 -7.33 1.95
N GLU A 64 -0.36 -6.92 0.86
CA GLU A 64 -1.83 -6.88 0.79
C GLU A 64 -2.44 -8.25 1.09
N LYS A 65 -1.94 -9.33 0.47
CA LYS A 65 -2.44 -10.70 0.71
C LYS A 65 -2.25 -11.16 2.14
N ASN A 66 -1.18 -10.73 2.80
CA ASN A 66 -0.88 -11.13 4.19
C ASN A 66 -1.75 -10.37 5.20
N PHE A 67 -1.94 -9.07 5.01
CA PHE A 67 -2.60 -8.21 6.00
C PHE A 67 -4.10 -8.07 5.76
N TYR A 68 -4.55 -8.06 4.50
CA TYR A 68 -5.96 -7.81 4.19
C TYR A 68 -6.91 -8.85 4.81
N PRO A 69 -6.70 -10.17 4.68
CA PRO A 69 -7.58 -11.17 5.31
C PRO A 69 -7.59 -11.08 6.83
N VAL A 70 -6.43 -10.77 7.44
CA VAL A 70 -6.29 -10.63 8.89
C VAL A 70 -7.09 -9.43 9.40
N VAL A 71 -7.02 -8.30 8.70
CA VAL A 71 -7.79 -7.09 9.06
C VAL A 71 -9.28 -7.35 8.92
N ILE A 72 -9.73 -7.96 7.82
CA ILE A 72 -11.13 -8.31 7.62
C ILE A 72 -11.63 -9.26 8.71
N GLN A 73 -10.84 -10.29 9.04
CA GLN A 73 -11.19 -11.22 10.12
C GLN A 73 -11.34 -10.51 11.46
N LYS A 74 -10.42 -9.59 11.81
CA LYS A 74 -10.51 -8.78 13.04
C LYS A 74 -11.82 -7.97 13.08
N ILE A 75 -12.17 -7.32 11.98
CA ILE A 75 -13.40 -6.51 11.91
C ILE A 75 -14.65 -7.40 12.02
N CYS A 76 -14.70 -8.52 11.29
CA CYS A 76 -15.86 -9.41 11.27
C CYS A 76 -16.04 -10.24 12.54
N SER A 77 -14.99 -10.42 13.34
CA SER A 77 -15.05 -11.16 14.61
C SER A 77 -15.28 -10.24 15.82
N SER A 78 -15.51 -8.95 15.58
CA SER A 78 -15.79 -7.93 16.61
C SER A 78 -17.28 -7.74 16.85
#